data_AF-T1B1K8-F1
#
_entry.id   AF-T1B1K8-F1
#
_cell.length_a   1.000
_cell.length_b   1.000
_cell.length_c   1.000
_cell.angle_alpha   90.00
_cell.angle_beta   90.00
_cell.angle_gamma   90.00
#
_symmetry.space_group_name_H-M   'P 1'
#
loop_
_entity.id
_entity.type
_entity.pdbx_description
1 polymer ?
#
loop_
_entity_poly.entity_id
_entity_poly.type
_entity_poly.pdbx_seq_one_letter_code
_entity_poly.pdbx_strand_id
1 'polypeptide(L)'
;SWRDGVKWGTLDLSGGYKAVFRKALPKTTLVADPFHLIKLANQRIDETRRRVQNELYGSRARAGDPLYRIRRLLTMADERLTSYAKDKLVGLLKADDPGNEVATAWQAKEALRELYTISDPSLKPPVIANYINVKILARSDK
;
A
#
# COMPACT_ATOMS: atom_id res chain seq x y z
N SER A 1 32.11 -17.36 8.43
CA SER A 1 32.50 -15.99 8.00
C SER A 1 31.57 -14.97 8.66
N TRP A 2 31.89 -13.67 8.69
CA TRP A 2 30.99 -12.65 9.27
C TRP A 2 29.59 -12.64 8.62
N ARG A 3 29.51 -13.03 7.33
CA ARG A 3 28.25 -13.12 6.57
C ARG A 3 27.28 -14.15 7.13
N ASP A 4 27.78 -15.23 7.74
CA ASP A 4 26.95 -16.24 8.37
C ASP A 4 26.21 -15.72 9.62
N GLY A 5 26.69 -14.61 10.20
CA GLY A 5 26.03 -13.93 11.32
C GLY A 5 24.85 -13.03 10.91
N VAL A 6 24.68 -12.75 9.60
CA VAL A 6 23.61 -11.88 9.11
C VAL A 6 22.31 -12.68 9.00
N LYS A 7 21.42 -12.48 9.98
CA LYS A 7 20.13 -13.20 10.04
C LYS A 7 19.03 -12.53 9.20
N TRP A 8 19.03 -11.20 9.13
CA TRP A 8 17.98 -10.41 8.48
C TRP A 8 18.57 -9.36 7.55
N GLY A 9 17.95 -9.16 6.40
CA GLY A 9 18.30 -8.11 5.45
C GLY A 9 17.05 -7.42 4.93
N THR A 10 16.99 -6.09 5.05
CA THR A 10 15.91 -5.31 4.46
C THR A 10 16.30 -4.91 3.03
N LEU A 11 15.35 -5.00 2.09
CA LEU A 11 15.58 -4.62 0.70
C LEU A 11 14.48 -3.71 0.17
N ASP A 12 14.87 -2.82 -0.74
CA ASP A 12 13.93 -2.25 -1.69
C ASP A 12 13.34 -3.39 -2.52
N LEU A 13 12.09 -3.28 -2.98
CA LEU A 13 11.40 -4.38 -3.69
C LEU A 13 11.98 -4.66 -5.10
N SER A 14 13.25 -4.30 -5.35
CA SER A 14 14.00 -4.49 -6.58
C SER A 14 14.40 -5.95 -6.79
N GLY A 15 14.19 -6.44 -8.01
CA GLY A 15 14.67 -7.75 -8.43
C GLY A 15 16.21 -7.84 -8.41
N GLY A 16 16.91 -6.77 -8.77
CA GLY A 16 18.37 -6.73 -8.83
C GLY A 16 19.01 -6.88 -7.45
N TYR A 17 18.56 -6.09 -6.47
CA TYR A 17 19.06 -6.21 -5.09
C TYR A 17 18.70 -7.54 -4.46
N LYS A 18 17.49 -8.07 -4.71
CA LYS A 18 17.12 -9.41 -4.26
C LYS A 18 18.07 -10.48 -4.79
N ALA A 19 18.45 -10.43 -6.06
CA ALA A 19 19.38 -11.39 -6.66
C ALA A 19 20.78 -11.29 -6.03
N VAL A 20 21.28 -10.07 -5.82
CA VAL A 20 22.58 -9.84 -5.15
C VAL A 20 22.57 -10.37 -3.72
N PHE A 21 21.53 -10.07 -2.95
CA PHE A 21 21.39 -10.58 -1.58
C PHE A 21 21.35 -12.10 -1.54
N ARG A 22 20.59 -12.74 -2.44
CA ARG A 22 20.52 -14.21 -2.48
C ARG A 22 21.85 -14.86 -2.84
N LYS A 23 22.67 -14.21 -3.68
CA LYS A 23 24.02 -14.67 -4.01
C LYS A 23 25.01 -14.45 -2.87
N ALA A 24 25.00 -13.27 -2.24
CA ALA A 24 25.98 -12.87 -1.24
C ALA A 24 25.67 -13.40 0.17
N LEU A 25 24.38 -13.55 0.49
CA LEU A 25 23.82 -13.86 1.81
C LEU A 25 22.68 -14.90 1.69
N PRO A 26 22.97 -16.13 1.23
CA PRO A 26 21.94 -17.13 0.92
C PRO A 26 21.12 -17.58 2.13
N LYS A 27 21.68 -17.46 3.34
CA LYS A 27 21.04 -17.87 4.61
C LYS A 27 20.24 -16.76 5.29
N THR A 28 20.30 -15.54 4.79
CA THR A 28 19.64 -14.38 5.39
C THR A 28 18.16 -14.33 5.02
N THR A 29 17.29 -14.10 6.00
CA THR A 29 15.88 -13.84 5.74
C THR A 29 15.71 -12.42 5.23
N LEU A 30 15.09 -12.31 4.05
CA LEU A 30 14.87 -11.04 3.38
C LEU A 30 13.51 -10.44 3.77
N VAL A 31 13.54 -9.20 4.26
CA VAL A 31 12.36 -8.46 4.73
C VAL A 31 12.12 -7.27 3.81
N ALA A 32 10.86 -7.04 3.43
CA ALA A 32 10.52 -5.88 2.62
C ALA A 32 10.67 -4.58 3.44
N ASP A 33 11.35 -3.60 2.87
CA ASP A 33 11.50 -2.28 3.48
C ASP A 33 10.14 -1.55 3.60
N PRO A 34 9.73 -1.13 4.82
CA PRO A 34 8.52 -0.36 5.04
C PRO A 34 8.40 0.90 4.17
N PHE A 35 9.51 1.62 3.94
CA PHE A 35 9.47 2.85 3.13
C PHE A 35 9.05 2.56 1.69
N HIS A 36 9.67 1.55 1.08
CA HIS A 36 9.38 1.15 -0.29
C HIS A 36 7.99 0.52 -0.43
N LEU A 37 7.52 -0.22 0.58
CA LEU A 37 6.18 -0.77 0.61
C LEU A 37 5.10 0.30 0.71
N ILE A 38 5.26 1.27 1.61
CA ILE A 38 4.31 2.39 1.74
C ILE A 38 4.30 3.24 0.46
N LYS A 39 5.47 3.47 -0.14
CA LYS A 39 5.56 4.13 -1.45
C LYS A 39 4.78 3.38 -2.53
N LEU A 40 4.92 2.06 -2.61
CA LEU A 40 4.17 1.23 -3.55
C LEU A 40 2.67 1.26 -3.27
N ALA A 41 2.25 1.19 -2.01
CA ALA A 41 0.84 1.26 -1.62
C ALA A 41 0.21 2.60 -2.03
N ASN A 42 0.90 3.72 -1.79
CA ASN A 42 0.47 5.05 -2.23
C ASN A 42 0.34 5.13 -3.77
N GLN A 43 1.27 4.52 -4.52
CA GLN A 43 1.16 4.44 -5.98
C GLN A 43 -0.07 3.66 -6.41
N ARG A 44 -0.37 2.51 -5.77
CA ARG A 44 -1.56 1.71 -6.09
C ARG A 44 -2.86 2.46 -5.81
N ILE A 45 -2.92 3.25 -4.73
CA ILE A 45 -4.09 4.09 -4.46
C ILE A 45 -4.27 5.14 -5.56
N ASP A 46 -3.21 5.80 -6.01
CA ASP A 46 -3.34 6.80 -7.09
C ASP A 46 -3.77 6.15 -8.42
N GLU A 47 -3.24 4.97 -8.75
CA GLU A 47 -3.66 4.20 -9.92
C GLU A 47 -5.15 3.83 -9.85
N THR A 48 -5.60 3.25 -8.73
CA THR A 48 -7.02 2.90 -8.52
C THR A 48 -7.91 4.14 -8.62
N ARG A 49 -7.54 5.23 -7.93
CA ARG A 49 -8.25 6.50 -7.98
C ARG A 49 -8.39 7.04 -9.39
N ARG A 50 -7.30 7.03 -10.17
CA ARG A 50 -7.32 7.51 -11.57
C ARG A 50 -8.18 6.62 -12.45
N ARG A 51 -8.13 5.29 -12.26
CA ARG A 51 -8.95 4.34 -13.01
C ARG A 51 -10.44 4.56 -12.73
N VAL A 52 -10.85 4.50 -11.47
CA VAL A 52 -12.25 4.72 -11.04
C VAL A 52 -12.77 6.06 -11.57
N GLN A 53 -11.97 7.12 -11.44
CA GLN A 53 -12.37 8.45 -11.90
C GLN A 53 -12.50 8.53 -13.44
N ASN A 54 -11.59 7.90 -14.19
CA ASN A 54 -11.69 7.86 -15.64
C ASN A 54 -12.90 7.03 -16.12
N GLU A 55 -13.23 5.93 -15.43
CA GLU A 55 -14.41 5.11 -15.69
C GLU A 55 -15.71 5.87 -15.42
N LEU A 56 -15.75 6.66 -14.33
CA LEU A 56 -16.90 7.48 -13.96
C LEU A 56 -17.18 8.62 -14.93
N TYR A 57 -16.14 9.35 -15.34
CA TYR A 57 -16.30 10.61 -16.08
C TYR A 57 -15.93 10.52 -17.56
N GLY A 58 -15.48 9.35 -18.04
CA GLY A 58 -15.03 9.13 -19.42
C GLY A 58 -13.86 10.04 -19.84
N SER A 59 -13.20 10.70 -18.89
CA SER A 59 -12.20 11.73 -19.15
C SER A 59 -11.22 11.88 -18.00
N ARG A 60 -10.14 12.63 -18.24
CA ARG A 60 -9.12 12.89 -17.22
C ARG A 60 -9.69 13.71 -16.07
N ALA A 61 -9.35 13.28 -14.87
CA ALA A 61 -9.58 13.97 -13.61
C ALA A 61 -9.31 15.49 -13.63
N ARG A 62 -10.26 16.29 -13.13
CA ARG A 62 -10.17 17.75 -12.97
C ARG A 62 -10.12 18.16 -11.51
N ALA A 63 -9.76 19.42 -11.26
CA ALA A 63 -9.58 19.96 -9.91
C ALA A 63 -10.87 19.94 -9.05
N GLY A 64 -12.04 20.01 -9.67
CA GLY A 64 -13.34 19.99 -8.99
C GLY A 64 -13.81 18.60 -8.59
N ASP A 65 -13.26 17.55 -9.21
CA ASP A 65 -13.75 16.20 -9.06
C ASP A 65 -13.47 15.67 -7.64
N PRO A 66 -14.47 15.11 -6.94
CA PRO A 66 -14.35 14.61 -5.58
C PRO A 66 -13.10 13.78 -5.29
N LEU A 67 -12.82 12.74 -6.09
CA LEU A 67 -11.63 11.89 -5.89
C LEU A 67 -10.31 12.67 -6.07
N TYR A 68 -10.25 13.62 -7.00
CA TYR A 68 -9.06 14.43 -7.21
C TYR A 68 -8.80 15.37 -6.02
N ARG A 69 -9.87 15.87 -5.37
CA ARG A 69 -9.80 16.77 -4.21
C ARG A 69 -9.25 16.09 -2.95
N ILE A 70 -9.38 14.76 -2.82
CA ILE A 70 -8.88 13.98 -1.68
C ILE A 70 -7.54 13.28 -1.93
N ARG A 71 -6.94 13.40 -3.12
CA ARG A 71 -5.69 12.69 -3.49
C ARG A 71 -4.55 12.79 -2.47
N ARG A 72 -4.42 13.95 -1.79
CA ARG A 72 -3.41 14.14 -0.73
C ARG A 72 -3.79 13.46 0.59
N LEU A 73 -5.07 13.47 0.93
CA LEU A 73 -5.59 12.82 2.15
C LEU A 73 -5.41 11.30 2.05
N LEU A 74 -5.62 10.74 0.85
CA LEU A 74 -5.42 9.32 0.58
C LEU A 74 -3.98 8.84 0.85
N THR A 75 -2.96 9.69 0.69
CA THR A 75 -1.56 9.31 0.96
C THR A 75 -1.09 9.68 2.36
N MET A 76 -1.88 10.47 3.10
CA MET A 76 -1.59 10.77 4.50
C MET A 76 -1.89 9.55 5.37
N ALA A 77 -1.14 9.49 6.47
CA ALA A 77 -1.36 8.58 7.57
C ALA A 77 -2.69 8.91 8.28
N ASP A 78 -3.50 7.91 8.64
CA ASP A 78 -4.80 8.17 9.28
C ASP A 78 -4.67 8.96 10.58
N GLU A 79 -3.64 8.66 11.39
CA GLU A 79 -3.37 9.37 12.64
C GLU A 79 -2.92 10.84 12.44
N ARG A 80 -2.60 11.24 11.20
CA ARG A 80 -2.25 12.62 10.84
C ARG A 80 -3.42 13.39 10.24
N LEU A 81 -4.56 12.74 10.01
CA LEU A 81 -5.76 13.42 9.52
C LEU A 81 -6.51 14.04 10.70
N THR A 82 -6.80 15.34 10.59
CA THR A 82 -7.76 15.99 11.50
C THR A 82 -9.15 15.40 11.31
N SER A 83 -10.04 15.55 12.29
CA SER A 83 -11.45 15.13 12.17
C SER A 83 -12.10 15.69 10.89
N TYR A 84 -11.92 16.98 10.62
CA TYR A 84 -12.38 17.62 9.40
C TYR A 84 -11.82 16.97 8.11
N ALA A 85 -10.53 16.61 8.11
CA ALA A 85 -9.93 15.95 6.96
C ALA A 85 -10.47 14.52 6.77
N LYS A 86 -10.74 13.79 7.86
CA LYS A 86 -11.38 12.47 7.82
C LYS A 86 -12.81 12.55 7.29
N ASP A 87 -13.61 13.49 7.78
CA ASP A 87 -14.98 13.70 7.32
C ASP A 87 -15.02 14.05 5.82
N LYS A 88 -14.10 14.92 5.38
CA LYS A 88 -13.93 15.25 3.97
C LYS A 88 -13.53 14.04 3.11
N LEU A 89 -12.60 13.22 3.61
CA LEU A 89 -12.17 12.00 2.93
C LEU A 89 -13.36 11.05 2.74
N VAL A 90 -14.06 10.73 3.83
CA VAL A 90 -15.22 9.82 3.81
C VAL A 90 -16.35 10.38 2.94
N GLY A 91 -16.66 11.67 3.07
CA GLY A 91 -17.73 12.31 2.29
C GLY A 91 -17.47 12.29 0.78
N LEU A 92 -16.23 12.54 0.34
CA LEU A 92 -15.89 12.55 -1.09
C LEU A 92 -15.65 11.14 -1.66
N LEU A 93 -15.28 10.16 -0.83
CA LEU A 93 -15.32 8.75 -1.24
C LEU A 93 -16.76 8.29 -1.47
N LYS A 94 -17.70 8.64 -0.57
CA LYS A 94 -19.12 8.31 -0.76
C LYS A 94 -19.74 8.92 -2.02
N ALA A 95 -19.21 10.05 -2.49
CA ALA A 95 -19.70 10.70 -3.69
C ALA A 95 -19.25 9.98 -4.98
N ASP A 96 -17.97 9.60 -5.08
CA ASP A 96 -17.33 9.23 -6.36
C ASP A 96 -16.53 7.91 -6.31
N ASP A 97 -16.77 7.05 -5.32
CA ASP A 97 -16.18 5.71 -5.28
C ASP A 97 -17.28 4.64 -5.22
N PRO A 98 -18.10 4.49 -6.28
CA PRO A 98 -19.29 3.63 -6.26
C PRO A 98 -18.97 2.16 -6.01
N GLY A 99 -17.77 1.71 -6.40
CA GLY A 99 -17.27 0.35 -6.15
C GLY A 99 -16.50 0.19 -4.83
N ASN A 100 -16.36 1.26 -4.04
CA ASN A 100 -15.50 1.34 -2.84
C ASN A 100 -14.05 0.92 -3.09
N GLU A 101 -13.56 1.00 -4.33
CA GLU A 101 -12.24 0.49 -4.70
C GLU A 101 -11.13 1.39 -4.16
N VAL A 102 -11.34 2.71 -4.19
CA VAL A 102 -10.38 3.68 -3.65
C VAL A 102 -10.36 3.61 -2.12
N ALA A 103 -11.54 3.50 -1.49
CA ALA A 103 -11.69 3.32 -0.05
C ALA A 103 -10.99 2.03 0.42
N THR A 104 -11.22 0.92 -0.28
CA THR A 104 -10.59 -0.37 0.01
C THR A 104 -9.07 -0.30 -0.14
N ALA A 105 -8.58 0.35 -1.20
CA ALA A 105 -7.14 0.54 -1.39
C ALA A 105 -6.51 1.41 -0.29
N TRP A 106 -7.20 2.45 0.16
CA TRP A 106 -6.76 3.29 1.28
C TRP A 106 -6.70 2.51 2.60
N GLN A 107 -7.74 1.73 2.92
CA GLN A 107 -7.77 0.86 4.10
C GLN A 107 -6.66 -0.18 4.07
N ALA A 108 -6.41 -0.81 2.91
CA ALA A 108 -5.31 -1.76 2.76
C ALA A 108 -3.94 -1.13 3.01
N LYS A 109 -3.73 0.12 2.59
CA LYS A 109 -2.51 0.87 2.92
C LYS A 109 -2.41 1.17 4.41
N GLU A 110 -3.48 1.60 5.09
CA GLU A 110 -3.43 1.82 6.54
C GLU A 110 -3.20 0.52 7.31
N ALA A 111 -3.84 -0.59 6.92
CA ALA A 111 -3.58 -1.90 7.48
C ALA A 111 -2.11 -2.32 7.29
N LEU A 112 -1.52 -2.08 6.12
CA LEU A 112 -0.09 -2.30 5.87
C LEU A 112 0.81 -1.46 6.79
N ARG A 113 0.43 -0.20 7.07
CA ARG A 113 1.20 0.67 7.99
C ARG A 113 1.13 0.16 9.43
N GLU A 114 -0.03 -0.32 9.85
CA GLU A 114 -0.24 -0.90 11.19
C GLU A 114 0.66 -2.13 11.42
N LEU A 115 0.96 -2.92 10.39
CA LEU A 115 1.83 -4.09 10.55
C LEU A 115 3.22 -3.74 11.08
N TYR A 116 3.70 -2.56 10.71
CA TYR A 116 5.01 -2.06 11.10
C TYR A 116 5.01 -1.38 12.47
N THR A 117 3.86 -1.21 13.10
CA THR A 117 3.76 -0.76 14.50
C THR A 117 3.68 -1.95 15.47
N ILE A 118 3.44 -3.17 14.96
CA ILE A 118 3.41 -4.39 15.77
C ILE A 118 4.82 -4.70 16.26
N SER A 119 4.99 -4.62 17.58
CA SER A 119 6.25 -4.93 18.25
C SER A 119 6.33 -6.38 18.72
N ASP A 120 5.19 -7.07 18.81
CA ASP A 120 5.10 -8.48 19.21
C ASP A 120 5.10 -9.37 17.95
N PRO A 121 6.17 -10.14 17.70
CA PRO A 121 6.28 -11.00 16.53
C PRO A 121 5.32 -12.20 16.55
N SER A 122 4.66 -12.48 17.67
CA SER A 122 3.66 -13.56 17.79
C SER A 122 2.27 -13.13 17.29
N LEU A 123 2.00 -11.82 17.25
CA LEU A 123 0.78 -11.28 16.68
C LEU A 123 0.79 -11.47 15.17
N LYS A 124 -0.10 -12.35 14.68
CA LYS A 124 -0.46 -12.39 13.27
C LYS A 124 -1.56 -11.35 13.06
N PRO A 125 -1.28 -10.21 12.42
CA PRO A 125 -2.28 -9.19 12.20
C PRO A 125 -3.50 -9.79 11.48
N PRO A 126 -4.70 -9.72 12.07
CA PRO A 126 -5.89 -10.43 11.59
C PRO A 126 -6.34 -9.97 10.19
N VAL A 127 -5.83 -8.83 9.72
CA VAL A 127 -6.32 -8.15 8.51
C VAL A 127 -5.58 -8.58 7.23
N ILE A 128 -4.32 -9.03 7.29
CA ILE A 128 -3.56 -9.24 6.03
C ILE A 128 -3.80 -10.60 5.35
N ALA A 129 -4.24 -11.62 6.09
CA ALA A 129 -4.47 -12.95 5.52
C ALA A 129 -5.52 -12.92 4.39
N ASN A 130 -6.46 -11.97 4.44
CA ASN A 130 -7.47 -11.79 3.39
C ASN A 130 -7.00 -10.91 2.21
N TYR A 131 -6.02 -10.01 2.38
CA TYR A 131 -5.59 -9.09 1.33
C TYR A 131 -4.41 -9.60 0.49
N ILE A 132 -3.51 -10.41 1.06
CA ILE A 132 -2.38 -11.00 0.31
C ILE A 132 -2.86 -11.97 -0.78
N ASN A 133 -4.01 -12.62 -0.58
CA ASN A 133 -4.60 -13.55 -1.57
C ASN A 133 -5.15 -12.86 -2.83
N VAL A 134 -5.40 -11.54 -2.83
CA VAL A 134 -6.04 -10.86 -3.98
C VAL A 134 -5.02 -10.40 -5.04
N LYS A 135 -3.73 -10.26 -4.72
CA LYS A 135 -2.73 -9.70 -5.66
C LYS A 135 -1.54 -10.58 -6.02
N ILE A 136 -1.33 -11.71 -5.35
CA ILE A 136 -0.34 -12.71 -5.81
C ILE A 136 -0.91 -13.53 -6.99
N LEU A 137 -2.24 -13.68 -7.09
CA LEU A 137 -2.90 -14.34 -8.22
C LEU A 137 -3.04 -13.45 -9.48
N ALA A 138 -2.98 -12.11 -9.33
CA ALA A 138 -3.07 -11.20 -10.48
C ALA A 138 -1.75 -11.02 -11.27
N ARG A 139 -0.69 -11.73 -10.87
CA ARG A 139 0.62 -11.72 -11.55
C ARG A 139 1.06 -13.09 -12.07
N SER A 140 0.25 -14.14 -11.88
CA SER A 140 0.49 -15.46 -12.48
C SER A 140 -0.16 -15.64 -13.85
N ASP A 141 -1.06 -14.73 -14.25
CA ASP A 141 -1.66 -14.73 -15.58
C ASP A 141 -1.05 -13.58 -16.41
N LYS A 142 0.18 -13.79 -16.88
CA LYS A 142 0.77 -13.26 -18.11
C LYS A 142 2.16 -13.84 -18.34
#